data_AF-A0A496ZI39-F1
#
_entry.id   AF-A0A496ZI39-F1
#
_cell.length_a   1.000
_cell.length_b   1.000
_cell.length_c   1.000
_cell.angle_alpha   90.00
_cell.angle_beta   90.00
_cell.angle_gamma   90.00
#
_symmetry.space_group_name_H-M   'P 1'
#
loop_
_entity.id
_entity.type
_entity.pdbx_description
1 polymer ?
#
loop_
_entity_poly.entity_id
_entity_poly.type
_entity_poly.pdbx_seq_one_letter_code
_entity_poly.pdbx_strand_id
1 'polypeptide(L)'
;MEMPLINFGSILSFAEELEKQAEAFYIAAAANPVFAEHKDLFDQFLKDTRKNIKNVQRTRRENVTEMILEPIKDFTRAPFCEEVDPAEAKTSAEILEAARYLEKRIERYYTEASVKIKALSEVSRALKIIGKKHTTHLKKLDTL
;
A
#
# COMPACT_ATOMS: atom_id res chain seq x y z
N MET A 1 18.73 1.64 9.08
CA MET A 1 19.55 1.69 7.85
C MET A 1 18.65 2.21 6.75
N GLU A 2 19.01 3.30 6.09
CA GLU A 2 18.19 3.84 4.99
C GLU A 2 18.22 2.85 3.82
N MET A 3 17.07 2.28 3.46
CA MET A 3 16.99 1.33 2.34
C MET A 3 16.52 2.10 1.10
N PRO A 4 17.41 2.42 0.14
CA PRO A 4 17.06 3.27 -0.98
C PRO A 4 16.26 2.50 -2.05
N LEU A 5 15.40 3.24 -2.74
CA LEU A 5 14.54 2.74 -3.82
C LEU A 5 15.04 3.30 -5.15
N ILE A 6 16.16 2.74 -5.62
CA ILE A 6 16.98 3.30 -6.71
C ILE A 6 16.50 2.94 -8.12
N ASN A 7 15.58 1.99 -8.25
CA ASN A 7 15.06 1.54 -9.55
C ASN A 7 13.61 1.04 -9.44
N PHE A 8 12.94 0.85 -10.57
CA PHE A 8 11.55 0.38 -10.59
C PHE A 8 11.37 -0.97 -9.90
N GLY A 9 12.35 -1.88 -9.99
CA GLY A 9 12.31 -3.18 -9.35
C GLY A 9 12.27 -3.08 -7.83
N SER A 10 13.08 -2.19 -7.25
CA SER A 10 13.08 -1.89 -5.80
C SER A 10 11.77 -1.23 -5.36
N ILE A 11 11.23 -0.31 -6.17
CA ILE A 11 9.93 0.33 -5.92
C ILE A 11 8.78 -0.68 -5.94
N LEU A 12 8.72 -1.54 -6.95
CA LEU A 12 7.66 -2.56 -7.04
C LEU A 12 7.81 -3.65 -5.98
N SER A 13 9.03 -4.02 -5.63
CA SER A 13 9.27 -4.96 -4.52
C SER A 13 8.77 -4.39 -3.20
N PHE A 14 9.03 -3.10 -2.94
CA PHE A 14 8.54 -2.46 -1.72
C PHE A 14 7.04 -2.17 -1.76
N ALA A 15 6.48 -1.85 -2.93
CA ALA A 15 5.03 -1.74 -3.10
C ALA A 15 4.33 -3.05 -2.73
N GLU A 16 4.84 -4.19 -3.20
CA GLU A 16 4.30 -5.51 -2.85
C GLU A 16 4.39 -5.78 -1.33
N GLU A 17 5.48 -5.35 -0.69
CA GLU A 17 5.62 -5.49 0.77
C GLU A 17 4.59 -4.66 1.53
N LEU A 18 4.36 -3.40 1.15
CA LEU A 18 3.34 -2.56 1.76
C LEU A 18 1.94 -3.15 1.62
N GLU A 19 1.60 -3.72 0.46
CA GLU A 19 0.31 -4.39 0.27
C GLU A 19 0.20 -5.67 1.11
N LYS A 20 1.30 -6.43 1.29
CA LYS A 20 1.29 -7.59 2.19
C LYS A 20 1.13 -7.20 3.65
N GLN A 21 1.74 -6.09 4.07
CA GLN A 21 1.51 -5.51 5.40
C GLN A 21 0.04 -5.12 5.56
N ALA A 22 -0.57 -4.49 4.55
CA ALA A 22 -2.00 -4.16 4.57
C ALA A 22 -2.89 -5.41 4.59
N GLU A 23 -2.53 -6.45 3.84
CA GLU A 23 -3.24 -7.73 3.87
C GLU A 23 -3.22 -8.33 5.28
N ALA A 24 -2.03 -8.37 5.91
CA ALA A 24 -1.88 -8.86 7.27
C ALA A 24 -2.69 -8.03 8.27
N PHE A 25 -2.65 -6.70 8.15
CA PHE A 25 -3.46 -5.79 8.95
C PHE A 25 -4.94 -6.11 8.84
N TYR A 26 -5.49 -6.19 7.62
CA TYR A 26 -6.92 -6.43 7.42
C TYR A 26 -7.37 -7.81 7.91
N ILE A 27 -6.52 -8.83 7.79
CA ILE A 27 -6.78 -10.15 8.37
C ILE A 27 -6.85 -10.07 9.90
N ALA A 28 -5.88 -9.43 10.55
CA ALA A 28 -5.84 -9.28 12.01
C ALA A 28 -7.02 -8.44 12.52
N ALA A 29 -7.33 -7.32 11.87
CA ALA A 29 -8.46 -6.46 12.23
C ALA A 29 -9.81 -7.17 12.08
N ALA A 30 -10.02 -7.92 11.00
CA ALA A 30 -11.26 -8.68 10.78
C ALA A 30 -11.42 -9.86 11.76
N ALA A 31 -10.32 -10.33 12.37
CA ALA A 31 -10.34 -11.34 13.42
C ALA A 31 -10.56 -10.74 14.83
N ASN A 32 -10.44 -9.42 15.00
CA ASN A 32 -10.63 -8.77 16.29
C ASN A 32 -12.13 -8.67 16.62
N PRO A 33 -12.61 -9.25 17.74
CA PRO A 33 -14.03 -9.24 18.11
C PRO A 33 -14.63 -7.84 18.24
N VAL A 34 -13.83 -6.84 18.63
CA VAL A 34 -14.30 -5.46 18.81
C VAL A 34 -14.60 -4.75 17.47
N PHE A 35 -14.26 -5.38 16.34
CA PHE A 35 -14.42 -4.84 15.00
C PHE A 35 -15.55 -5.50 14.19
N ALA A 36 -16.34 -6.38 14.80
CA ALA A 36 -17.33 -7.19 14.10
C ALA A 36 -18.31 -6.36 13.23
N GLU A 37 -18.68 -5.15 13.66
CA GLU A 37 -19.60 -4.25 12.96
C GLU A 37 -19.09 -3.78 11.58
N HIS A 38 -17.77 -3.62 11.42
CA HIS A 38 -17.16 -3.11 10.20
C HIS A 38 -16.44 -4.20 9.39
N LYS A 39 -16.62 -5.46 9.77
CA LYS A 39 -15.94 -6.61 9.17
C LYS A 39 -16.12 -6.67 7.64
N ASP A 40 -17.34 -6.44 7.14
CA ASP A 40 -17.63 -6.49 5.71
C ASP A 40 -16.85 -5.43 4.90
N LEU A 41 -16.64 -4.25 5.48
CA LEU A 41 -15.82 -3.21 4.86
C LEU A 41 -14.36 -3.67 4.74
N PHE A 42 -13.81 -4.28 5.79
CA PHE A 42 -12.43 -4.74 5.80
C PHE A 42 -12.22 -6.00 4.95
N ASP A 43 -13.23 -6.86 4.85
CA ASP A 43 -13.22 -7.97 3.89
C ASP A 43 -13.17 -7.47 2.44
N GLN A 44 -13.83 -6.35 2.14
CA GLN A 44 -13.74 -5.70 0.84
C GLN A 44 -12.34 -5.10 0.61
N PHE A 45 -11.78 -4.38 1.60
CA PHE A 45 -10.42 -3.83 1.50
C PHE A 45 -9.39 -4.95 1.31
N LEU A 46 -9.50 -6.05 2.05
CA LEU A 46 -8.65 -7.22 1.92
C LEU A 46 -8.68 -7.81 0.49
N LYS A 47 -9.87 -7.91 -0.13
CA LYS A 47 -10.00 -8.35 -1.53
C LYS A 47 -9.29 -7.41 -2.49
N ASP A 48 -9.43 -6.10 -2.29
CA ASP A 48 -8.82 -5.07 -3.12
C ASP A 48 -7.28 -5.06 -2.99
N THR A 49 -6.77 -5.18 -1.76
CA THR A 49 -5.33 -5.34 -1.45
C THR A 49 -4.73 -6.58 -2.12
N ARG A 50 -5.39 -7.74 -2.03
CA ARG A 50 -4.96 -8.97 -2.74
C ARG A 50 -4.90 -8.78 -4.25
N LYS A 51 -5.83 -8.01 -4.81
CA LYS A 51 -5.80 -7.65 -6.24
C LYS A 51 -4.64 -6.69 -6.55
N ASN A 52 -4.32 -5.77 -5.66
CA ASN A 52 -3.18 -4.86 -5.80
C ASN A 52 -1.84 -5.62 -5.80
N ILE A 53 -1.64 -6.57 -4.88
CA ILE A 53 -0.45 -7.45 -4.87
C ILE A 53 -0.24 -8.10 -6.24
N LYS A 54 -1.29 -8.72 -6.78
CA LYS A 54 -1.25 -9.36 -8.11
C LYS A 54 -0.91 -8.37 -9.23
N ASN A 55 -1.45 -7.15 -9.15
CA ASN A 55 -1.17 -6.11 -10.13
C ASN A 55 0.29 -5.64 -10.06
N VAL A 56 0.83 -5.38 -8.87
CA VAL A 56 2.24 -5.00 -8.67
C VAL A 56 3.16 -6.07 -9.23
N GLN A 57 2.92 -7.33 -8.89
CA GLN A 57 3.69 -8.46 -9.38
C GLN A 57 3.60 -8.59 -10.91
N ARG A 58 2.42 -8.39 -11.49
CA ARG A 58 2.22 -8.41 -12.94
C ARG A 58 2.98 -7.27 -13.62
N THR A 59 2.82 -6.03 -13.15
CA THR A 59 3.56 -4.87 -13.66
C THR A 59 5.06 -5.11 -13.61
N ARG A 60 5.58 -5.69 -12.53
CA ARG A 60 7.00 -6.03 -12.42
C ARG A 60 7.46 -7.03 -13.48
N ARG A 61 6.70 -8.09 -13.73
CA ARG A 61 7.03 -9.10 -14.75
C ARG A 61 6.96 -8.53 -16.18
N GLU A 62 5.95 -7.72 -16.46
CA GLU A 62 5.71 -7.13 -17.78
C GLU A 62 6.73 -6.06 -18.15
N ASN A 63 7.33 -5.38 -17.16
CA ASN A 63 8.23 -4.24 -17.38
C ASN A 63 9.68 -4.53 -16.95
N VAL A 64 10.04 -5.81 -16.79
CA VAL A 64 11.38 -6.24 -16.31
C VAL A 64 12.51 -5.78 -17.25
N THR A 65 12.21 -5.55 -18.53
CA THR A 65 13.16 -5.17 -19.58
C THR A 65 13.48 -3.68 -19.61
N GLU A 66 12.82 -2.84 -18.82
CA GLU A 66 13.05 -1.38 -18.79
C GLU A 66 14.26 -0.98 -17.92
N MET A 67 15.39 -1.67 -18.11
CA MET A 67 16.60 -1.59 -17.28
C MET A 67 17.54 -0.40 -17.60
N ILE A 68 17.20 0.48 -18.55
CA ILE A 68 18.08 1.58 -19.01
C ILE A 68 17.52 2.93 -18.55
N LEU A 69 17.51 3.16 -17.24
CA LEU A 69 17.20 4.49 -16.69
C LEU A 69 18.21 4.92 -15.63
N GLU A 70 18.37 6.23 -15.51
CA GLU A 70 19.13 6.82 -14.41
C GLU A 70 18.56 6.35 -13.06
N PRO A 71 19.42 6.06 -12.08
CA PRO A 71 18.97 5.70 -10.74
C PRO A 71 18.09 6.78 -10.12
N ILE A 72 17.02 6.34 -9.48
CA ILE A 72 16.12 7.20 -8.72
C ILE A 72 16.87 7.72 -7.49
N LYS A 73 16.82 9.04 -7.30
CA LYS A 73 17.43 9.73 -6.16
C LYS A 73 16.38 10.16 -5.15
N ASP A 74 16.80 10.26 -3.89
CA ASP A 74 16.02 10.81 -2.78
C ASP A 74 14.66 10.10 -2.62
N PHE A 75 14.67 8.78 -2.69
CA PHE A 75 13.50 7.95 -2.41
C PHE A 75 13.91 6.72 -1.63
N THR A 76 13.40 6.59 -0.40
CA THR A 76 13.81 5.57 0.55
C THR A 76 12.60 4.96 1.24
N ARG A 77 12.80 3.77 1.81
CA ARG A 77 11.72 3.02 2.47
C ARG A 77 11.32 3.59 3.82
N ALA A 78 12.28 4.19 4.53
CA ALA A 78 12.16 4.55 5.95
C ALA A 78 10.90 5.37 6.31
N PRO A 79 10.49 6.39 5.53
CA PRO A 79 9.27 7.15 5.83
C PRO A 79 7.97 6.33 5.75
N PHE A 80 8.04 5.10 5.23
CA PHE A 80 6.90 4.22 4.99
C PHE A 80 7.01 2.89 5.74
N CYS A 81 7.93 2.73 6.69
CA CYS A 81 8.16 1.47 7.40
C CYS A 81 7.50 1.39 8.80
N GLU A 82 6.60 2.32 9.14
CA GLU A 82 5.93 2.29 10.44
C GLU A 82 4.89 1.16 10.51
N GLU A 83 5.06 0.29 11.50
CA GLU A 83 4.14 -0.81 11.76
C GLU A 83 2.89 -0.33 12.49
N VAL A 84 1.77 -0.92 12.12
CA VAL A 84 0.48 -0.68 12.75
C VAL A 84 -0.13 -2.05 13.02
N ASP A 85 -0.34 -2.38 14.29
CA ASP A 85 -0.89 -3.67 14.70
C ASP A 85 -2.33 -3.49 15.23
N PRO A 86 -3.36 -4.01 14.52
CA PRO A 86 -4.75 -3.92 14.97
C PRO A 86 -5.12 -5.00 16.01
N ALA A 87 -4.23 -5.97 16.29
CA ALA A 87 -4.52 -7.04 17.25
C ALA A 87 -4.57 -6.52 18.70
N GLU A 88 -3.77 -5.49 19.01
CA GLU A 88 -3.69 -4.89 20.36
C GLU A 88 -4.77 -3.81 20.60
N ALA A 89 -5.58 -3.49 19.59
CA ALA A 89 -6.64 -2.48 19.71
C ALA A 89 -7.79 -2.99 20.60
N LYS A 90 -8.26 -2.13 21.50
CA LYS A 90 -9.30 -2.41 22.49
C LYS A 90 -10.67 -1.94 22.04
N THR A 91 -10.73 -1.07 21.03
CA THR A 91 -11.96 -0.46 20.52
C THR A 91 -11.99 -0.47 18.99
N SER A 92 -13.19 -0.45 18.42
CA SER A 92 -13.37 -0.31 16.97
C SER A 92 -12.75 0.99 16.44
N ALA A 93 -12.85 2.08 17.21
CA ALA A 93 -12.30 3.39 16.86
C ALA A 93 -10.76 3.35 16.71
N GLU A 94 -10.05 2.64 17.59
CA GLU A 94 -8.59 2.46 17.47
C GLU A 94 -8.22 1.69 16.20
N ILE A 95 -9.01 0.67 15.81
CA ILE A 95 -8.79 -0.08 14.57
C ILE A 95 -9.05 0.79 13.33
N LEU A 96 -10.11 1.60 13.36
CA LEU A 96 -10.40 2.54 12.26
C LEU A 96 -9.29 3.58 12.12
N GLU A 97 -8.78 4.11 13.23
CA GLU A 97 -7.69 5.09 13.19
C GLU A 97 -6.37 4.47 12.69
N ALA A 98 -6.06 3.27 13.15
CA ALA A 98 -4.95 2.47 12.65
C ALA A 98 -5.08 2.21 11.13
N ALA A 99 -6.29 1.90 10.64
CA ALA A 99 -6.55 1.70 9.22
C ALA A 99 -6.37 2.99 8.41
N ARG A 100 -6.83 4.15 8.93
CA ARG A 100 -6.60 5.45 8.28
C ARG A 100 -5.11 5.77 8.19
N TYR A 101 -4.35 5.50 9.25
CA TYR A 101 -2.91 5.71 9.26
C TYR A 101 -2.19 4.85 8.21
N LEU A 102 -2.50 3.55 8.19
CA LEU A 102 -2.01 2.59 7.20
C LEU A 102 -2.33 3.05 5.77
N GLU A 103 -3.59 3.32 5.48
CA GLU A 103 -4.06 3.69 4.14
C GLU A 103 -3.44 5.00 3.65
N LYS A 104 -3.28 6.00 4.54
CA LYS A 104 -2.62 7.27 4.24
C LYS A 104 -1.14 7.08 3.92
N ARG A 105 -0.45 6.21 4.67
CA ARG A 105 0.96 5.87 4.42
C ARG A 105 1.14 5.20 3.06
N ILE A 106 0.28 4.24 2.72
CA ILE A 106 0.34 3.51 1.46
C ILE A 106 -0.05 4.41 0.27
N GLU A 107 -1.11 5.19 0.40
CA GLU A 107 -1.51 6.17 -0.63
C GLU A 107 -0.36 7.13 -0.92
N ARG A 108 0.25 7.71 0.11
CA ARG A 108 1.40 8.61 -0.03
C ARG A 108 2.55 7.93 -0.78
N TYR A 109 2.88 6.69 -0.42
CA TYR A 109 3.92 5.93 -1.11
C TYR A 109 3.65 5.79 -2.60
N TYR A 110 2.45 5.35 -2.99
CA TYR A 110 2.10 5.17 -4.41
C TYR A 110 2.09 6.49 -5.17
N THR A 111 1.59 7.56 -4.55
CA THR A 111 1.58 8.90 -5.14
C THR A 111 3.00 9.38 -5.41
N GLU A 112 3.89 9.34 -4.42
CA GLU A 112 5.29 9.74 -4.56
C GLU A 112 6.07 8.85 -5.53
N ALA A 113 5.96 7.52 -5.37
CA ALA A 113 6.65 6.55 -6.21
C ALA A 113 6.29 6.76 -7.69
N SER A 114 5.00 6.96 -8.00
CA SER A 114 4.55 7.16 -9.38
C SER A 114 5.18 8.38 -10.06
N VAL A 115 5.52 9.42 -9.30
CA VAL A 115 6.21 10.62 -9.80
C VAL A 115 7.68 10.31 -10.04
N LYS A 116 8.33 9.58 -9.12
CA LYS A 116 9.74 9.19 -9.21
C LYS A 116 10.03 8.32 -10.44
N ILE A 117 9.07 7.46 -10.84
CA ILE A 117 9.20 6.58 -12.02
C ILE A 117 8.44 7.09 -13.25
N LYS A 118 8.16 8.38 -13.37
CA LYS A 118 7.35 8.93 -14.48
C LYS A 118 7.89 8.61 -15.89
N ALA A 119 9.19 8.35 -16.02
CA ALA A 119 9.82 7.97 -17.28
C ALA A 119 9.34 6.59 -17.78
N LEU A 120 8.93 5.71 -16.85
CA LEU A 120 8.29 4.43 -17.13
C LEU A 120 6.78 4.62 -17.11
N SER A 121 6.21 5.09 -18.23
CA SER A 121 4.81 5.54 -18.29
C SER A 121 3.81 4.47 -17.82
N GLU A 122 4.00 3.22 -18.24
CA GLU A 122 3.13 2.10 -17.86
C GLU A 122 3.23 1.76 -16.38
N VAL A 123 4.46 1.72 -15.84
CA VAL A 123 4.68 1.46 -14.41
C VAL A 123 4.13 2.60 -13.55
N SER A 124 4.41 3.87 -13.93
CA SER A 124 3.88 5.06 -13.25
C SER A 124 2.35 5.05 -13.25
N ARG A 125 1.73 4.71 -14.38
CA ARG A 125 0.27 4.59 -14.50
C ARG A 125 -0.29 3.50 -13.58
N ALA A 126 0.35 2.33 -13.54
CA ALA A 126 -0.05 1.24 -12.66
C ALA A 126 -0.02 1.67 -11.18
N LEU A 127 1.06 2.32 -10.74
CA LEU A 127 1.17 2.84 -9.37
C LEU A 127 0.07 3.87 -9.05
N LYS A 128 -0.22 4.80 -9.96
CA LYS A 128 -1.31 5.79 -9.78
C LYS A 128 -2.68 5.13 -9.63
N ILE A 129 -2.95 4.08 -10.40
CA ILE A 129 -4.23 3.36 -10.31
C ILE A 129 -4.37 2.70 -8.95
N ILE A 130 -3.29 2.10 -8.42
CA ILE A 130 -3.32 1.49 -7.08
C ILE A 130 -3.46 2.56 -6.00
N GLY A 131 -2.68 3.65 -6.05
CA GLY A 131 -2.80 4.78 -5.11
C GLY A 131 -4.23 5.32 -5.03
N LYS A 132 -4.93 5.47 -6.17
CA LYS A 132 -6.35 5.89 -6.20
C LYS A 132 -7.30 4.93 -5.47
N LYS A 133 -6.98 3.64 -5.40
CA LYS A 133 -7.79 2.68 -4.63
C LYS A 133 -7.62 2.91 -3.14
N HIS A 134 -6.39 3.15 -2.67
CA HIS A 134 -6.13 3.54 -1.29
C HIS A 134 -6.80 4.88 -0.93
N THR A 135 -6.79 5.86 -1.84
CA THR A 135 -7.62 7.08 -1.69
C THR A 135 -9.11 6.75 -1.54
N THR A 136 -9.62 5.73 -2.24
CA THR A 136 -11.01 5.30 -2.13
C THR A 136 -11.29 4.60 -0.80
N HIS A 137 -10.33 3.83 -0.27
CA HIS A 137 -10.41 3.24 1.07
C HIS A 137 -10.47 4.34 2.14
N LEU A 138 -9.56 5.33 2.08
CA LEU A 138 -9.58 6.49 2.98
C LEU A 138 -10.93 7.20 2.98
N LYS A 139 -11.48 7.50 1.80
CA LYS A 139 -12.81 8.12 1.70
C LYS A 139 -13.92 7.30 2.36
N LYS A 140 -13.85 5.97 2.30
CA LYS A 140 -14.82 5.09 2.98
C LYS A 140 -14.59 5.08 4.50
N LEU A 141 -13.33 5.13 4.95
CA LEU A 141 -13.00 5.24 6.38
C LEU A 141 -13.42 6.61 6.95
N ASP A 142 -13.35 7.69 6.17
CA ASP A 142 -13.76 9.03 6.60
C ASP A 142 -15.28 9.19 6.74
N THR A 143 -16.06 8.21 6.26
CA THR A 143 -17.53 8.18 6.44
C THR A 143 -17.98 7.40 7.68
N LEU A 144 -17.03 6.83 8.44
CA LEU A 144 -17.25 6.10 9.69
C LEU A 144 -16.78 6.93 10.89
#